data_AF-A0A0H5CHK6-F1
#
_entry.id   AF-A0A0H5CHK6-F1
#
_cell.length_a   1.000
_cell.length_b   1.000
_cell.length_c   1.000
_cell.angle_alpha   90.00
_cell.angle_beta   90.00
_cell.angle_gamma   90.00
#
_symmetry.space_group_name_H-M   'P 1'
#
loop_
_entity.id
_entity.type
_entity.pdbx_description
1 polymer ?
#
loop_
_entity_poly.entity_id
_entity_poly.type
_entity_poly.pdbx_seq_one_letter_code
_entity_poly.pdbx_strand_id
1 'polypeptide(L)'
;MKKLMLVLTAVATLLLGNLIVAPAASATVHEIVAQWCSGKAPLDPAGLSRPGSKNFAQPLFAGGVVSIHPYADGLLVDFDFDRPQTKIVPTGQIILVDTLPDGTKLYLEAFTLDPNFPAFANCPALANL
;
A
#
# COMPACT_ATOMS: atom_id res chain seq x y z
N MET A 1 -28.27 3.80 -43.57
CA MET A 1 -28.73 4.67 -42.46
C MET A 1 -28.63 3.98 -41.09
N LYS A 2 -29.21 2.77 -40.88
CA LYS A 2 -29.11 2.03 -39.60
C LYS A 2 -27.68 1.82 -39.05
N LYS A 3 -26.73 1.44 -39.91
CA LYS A 3 -25.31 1.23 -39.51
C LYS A 3 -24.61 2.52 -39.08
N LEU A 4 -24.91 3.65 -39.74
CA LEU A 4 -24.35 4.96 -39.41
C LEU A 4 -24.89 5.46 -38.05
N MET A 5 -26.18 5.23 -37.80
CA MET A 5 -26.83 5.62 -36.54
C MET A 5 -26.28 4.82 -35.35
N LEU A 6 -25.93 3.54 -35.55
CA LEU A 6 -25.33 2.66 -34.54
C LEU A 6 -23.89 3.05 -34.19
N VAL A 7 -23.11 3.50 -35.19
CA VAL A 7 -21.75 4.01 -34.97
C VAL A 7 -21.77 5.34 -34.22
N LEU A 8 -22.69 6.24 -34.57
CA LEU A 8 -22.82 7.51 -33.84
C LEU A 8 -23.26 7.30 -32.38
N THR A 9 -24.14 6.33 -32.11
CA THR A 9 -24.53 6.03 -30.72
C THR A 9 -23.39 5.40 -29.93
N ALA A 10 -22.58 4.52 -30.54
CA ALA A 10 -21.42 3.93 -29.88
C ALA A 10 -20.32 4.95 -29.57
N VAL A 11 -20.06 5.89 -30.49
CA VAL A 11 -19.07 6.96 -30.27
C VAL A 11 -19.56 7.93 -29.20
N ALA A 12 -20.85 8.27 -29.19
CA ALA A 12 -21.44 9.12 -28.16
C ALA A 12 -21.34 8.47 -26.77
N THR A 13 -21.63 7.17 -26.63
CA THR A 13 -21.53 6.48 -25.33
C THR A 13 -20.08 6.35 -24.85
N LEU A 14 -19.11 6.16 -25.74
CA LEU A 14 -17.67 6.17 -25.40
C LEU A 14 -17.18 7.56 -24.96
N LEU A 15 -17.66 8.64 -25.58
CA LEU A 15 -17.33 10.01 -25.19
C LEU A 15 -17.95 10.40 -23.85
N LEU A 16 -19.20 9.98 -23.60
CA LEU A 16 -19.89 10.21 -22.32
C LEU A 16 -19.30 9.39 -21.15
N GLY A 17 -18.75 8.20 -21.42
CA GLY A 17 -18.12 7.36 -20.39
C GLY A 17 -16.83 7.93 -19.81
N ASN A 18 -16.10 8.76 -20.57
CA ASN A 18 -14.83 9.35 -20.13
C ASN A 18 -15.00 10.58 -19.21
N LEU A 19 -16.23 11.09 -19.04
CA LEU A 19 -16.50 12.23 -18.17
C LEU A 19 -16.77 11.82 -16.71
N ILE A 20 -16.85 10.52 -16.43
CA ILE A 20 -16.95 10.00 -15.07
C ILE A 20 -15.53 9.92 -14.50
N VAL A 21 -14.99 11.07 -14.11
CA VAL A 21 -13.81 11.11 -13.24
C VAL A 21 -14.27 10.58 -11.88
N ALA A 22 -13.93 9.32 -11.58
CA ALA A 22 -14.13 8.78 -10.24
C ALA A 22 -13.48 9.76 -9.24
N PRO A 23 -14.19 10.21 -8.19
CA PRO A 23 -13.58 11.08 -7.20
C PRO A 23 -12.32 10.40 -6.68
N ALA A 24 -11.24 11.16 -6.53
CA ALA A 24 -10.02 10.66 -5.92
C ALA A 24 -10.44 9.95 -4.62
N ALA A 25 -10.13 8.67 -4.50
CA ALA A 25 -10.43 7.93 -3.29
C ALA A 25 -9.71 8.65 -2.15
N SER A 26 -10.48 9.36 -1.31
CA SER A 26 -9.97 10.03 -0.13
C SER A 26 -9.60 8.93 0.87
N ALA A 27 -8.41 8.36 0.70
CA ALA A 27 -7.80 7.53 1.72
C ALA A 27 -7.30 8.48 2.80
N THR A 28 -8.03 8.58 3.90
CA THR A 28 -7.53 9.22 5.11
C THR A 28 -6.47 8.29 5.70
N VAL A 29 -5.21 8.46 5.27
CA VAL A 29 -4.07 7.81 5.88
C VAL A 29 -3.82 8.52 7.21
N HIS A 30 -4.48 8.05 8.26
CA HIS A 30 -4.02 8.38 9.60
C HIS A 30 -2.66 7.72 9.77
N GLU A 31 -1.65 8.54 9.98
CA GLU A 31 -0.32 8.10 10.29
C GLU A 31 -0.37 7.24 11.57
N ILE A 32 -0.40 5.92 11.41
CA ILE A 32 -0.56 4.94 12.51
C ILE A 32 0.52 5.15 13.57
N VAL A 33 1.72 5.57 13.15
CA VAL A 33 2.83 5.92 14.03
C VAL A 33 2.47 7.07 14.96
N ALA A 34 2.02 8.21 14.43
CA ALA A 34 1.70 9.37 15.26
C ALA A 34 0.62 9.04 16.30
N GLN A 35 -0.39 8.24 15.94
CA GLN A 35 -1.42 7.82 16.89
C GLN A 35 -0.90 6.85 17.94
N TRP A 36 -0.18 5.79 17.53
CA TRP A 36 0.41 4.81 18.44
C TRP A 36 1.36 5.48 19.44
N CYS A 37 2.09 6.50 18.97
CA CYS A 37 3.01 7.30 19.76
C CYS A 37 2.34 8.37 20.61
N SER A 38 1.13 8.82 20.26
CA SER A 38 0.39 9.86 21.00
C SER A 38 -0.21 9.37 22.33
N GLY A 39 -0.23 8.06 22.59
CA GLY A 39 -0.80 7.46 23.81
C GLY A 39 -2.30 7.69 23.98
N LYS A 40 -3.01 8.12 22.92
CA LYS A 40 -4.46 8.31 22.94
C LYS A 40 -5.20 7.01 22.63
N ALA A 41 -6.49 6.97 23.00
CA ALA A 41 -7.38 5.85 22.68
C ALA A 41 -7.31 5.49 21.18
N PRO A 42 -7.61 4.23 20.80
CA PRO A 42 -7.60 3.82 19.40
C PRO A 42 -8.40 4.80 18.53
N LEU A 43 -7.84 5.20 17.37
CA LEU A 43 -8.60 6.01 16.41
C LEU A 43 -9.83 5.19 15.94
N ASP A 44 -10.98 5.84 15.92
CA ASP A 44 -12.18 5.34 15.25
C ASP A 44 -12.31 6.01 13.88
N PRO A 45 -12.50 5.26 12.78
CA PRO A 45 -12.53 3.79 12.70
C PRO A 45 -11.18 3.16 13.02
N ALA A 46 -11.21 2.07 13.80
CA ALA A 46 -10.05 1.20 13.97
C ALA A 46 -9.51 0.86 12.57
N GLY A 47 -8.27 1.22 12.30
CA GLY A 47 -7.72 1.10 10.96
C GLY A 47 -7.82 -0.32 10.38
N LEU A 48 -8.35 -0.40 9.15
CA LEU A 48 -7.71 -1.05 7.99
C LEU A 48 -7.78 -2.56 7.78
N SER A 49 -8.87 -3.22 8.18
CA SER A 49 -9.53 -4.28 7.38
C SER A 49 -10.82 -4.69 8.07
N ARG A 50 -11.96 -4.19 7.58
CA ARG A 50 -13.23 -4.90 7.77
C ARG A 50 -13.35 -6.00 6.70
N PRO A 51 -13.98 -7.14 6.99
CA PRO A 51 -14.43 -8.07 5.96
C PRO A 51 -15.17 -7.28 4.85
N GLY A 52 -14.66 -7.34 3.62
CA GLY A 52 -15.20 -6.59 2.46
C GLY A 52 -14.59 -5.20 2.20
N SER A 53 -13.54 -4.78 2.90
CA SER A 53 -12.85 -3.50 2.66
C SER A 53 -11.44 -3.69 2.06
N LYS A 54 -10.94 -2.65 1.38
CA LYS A 54 -9.63 -2.65 0.74
C LYS A 54 -8.51 -2.50 1.79
N ASN A 55 -7.47 -3.33 1.67
CA ASN A 55 -6.36 -3.47 2.62
C ASN A 55 -5.32 -2.33 2.48
N PHE A 56 -4.64 -2.01 3.58
CA PHE A 56 -3.51 -1.07 3.70
C PHE A 56 -2.35 -1.32 2.73
N ALA A 57 -2.20 -2.56 2.24
CA ALA A 57 -1.25 -2.86 1.17
C ALA A 57 -1.49 -2.00 -0.09
N GLN A 58 -2.75 -1.67 -0.43
CA GLN A 58 -3.04 -0.86 -1.62
C GLN A 58 -2.47 0.57 -1.55
N PRO A 59 -2.64 1.32 -0.45
CA PRO A 59 -1.92 2.57 -0.24
C PRO A 59 -0.40 2.47 -0.36
N LEU A 60 0.23 1.40 0.15
CA LEU A 60 1.68 1.20 0.06
C LEU A 60 2.15 0.97 -1.39
N PHE A 61 1.44 0.12 -2.14
CA PHE A 61 1.68 -0.07 -3.58
C PHE A 61 1.44 1.22 -4.37
N ALA A 62 0.38 1.96 -4.07
CA ALA A 62 0.06 3.22 -4.75
C ALA A 62 1.07 4.34 -4.43
N GLY A 63 1.64 4.34 -3.22
CA GLY A 63 2.71 5.25 -2.81
C GLY A 63 4.09 4.89 -3.39
N GLY A 64 4.19 3.78 -4.12
CA GLY A 64 5.45 3.29 -4.69
C GLY A 64 6.48 2.87 -3.64
N VAL A 65 6.04 2.58 -2.42
CA VAL A 65 6.92 2.16 -1.32
C VAL A 65 7.19 0.67 -1.39
N VAL A 66 6.23 -0.12 -1.88
CA VAL A 66 6.34 -1.58 -1.97
C VAL A 66 6.28 -1.98 -3.43
N SER A 67 7.18 -2.87 -3.84
CA SER A 67 7.12 -3.51 -5.14
C SER A 67 7.14 -5.03 -5.00
N ILE A 68 6.70 -5.71 -6.06
CA ILE A 68 6.81 -7.16 -6.19
C ILE A 68 7.45 -7.45 -7.53
N HIS A 69 8.48 -8.28 -7.53
CA HIS A 69 9.15 -8.72 -8.75
C HIS A 69 9.68 -10.15 -8.63
N PRO A 70 9.96 -10.81 -9.78
CA PRO A 70 10.54 -12.14 -9.79
C PRO A 70 11.88 -12.18 -9.04
N TYR A 71 12.08 -13.22 -8.22
CA TYR A 71 13.32 -13.43 -7.47
C TYR A 71 13.54 -14.92 -7.20
N ALA A 72 14.74 -15.41 -7.52
CA ALA A 72 15.10 -16.83 -7.39
C ALA A 72 14.02 -17.76 -8.01
N ASP A 73 13.44 -18.64 -7.20
CA ASP A 73 12.36 -19.57 -7.56
C ASP A 73 10.96 -19.08 -7.11
N GLY A 74 10.79 -17.76 -6.98
CA GLY A 74 9.54 -17.17 -6.55
C GLY A 74 9.44 -15.66 -6.80
N LEU A 75 8.81 -14.97 -5.85
CA LEU A 75 8.59 -13.53 -5.88
C LEU A 75 9.25 -12.87 -4.67
N LEU A 76 9.83 -11.69 -4.86
CA LEU A 76 10.31 -10.84 -3.78
C LEU A 76 9.35 -9.66 -3.61
N VAL A 77 8.94 -9.45 -2.36
CA VAL A 77 8.38 -8.19 -1.87
C VAL A 77 9.53 -7.36 -1.34
N ASP A 78 9.80 -6.22 -1.95
CA ASP A 78 10.83 -5.28 -1.51
C ASP A 78 10.23 -3.89 -1.21
N PHE A 79 11.06 -3.03 -0.63
CA PHE A 79 10.67 -1.69 -0.24
C PHE A 79 11.61 -0.65 -0.82
N ASP A 80 11.06 0.46 -1.31
CA ASP A 80 11.81 1.65 -1.64
C ASP A 80 12.06 2.45 -0.35
N PHE A 81 13.23 2.20 0.25
CA PHE A 81 13.66 2.82 1.50
C PHE A 81 14.01 4.30 1.37
N ASP A 82 14.17 4.81 0.15
CA ASP A 82 14.49 6.21 -0.11
C ASP A 82 13.24 7.10 -0.18
N ARG A 83 12.03 6.51 -0.16
CA ARG A 83 10.80 7.28 -0.14
C ARG A 83 10.64 8.01 1.19
N PRO A 84 10.28 9.31 1.17
CA PRO A 84 10.18 10.12 2.39
C PRO A 84 9.12 9.62 3.38
N GLN A 85 8.13 8.85 2.93
CA GLN A 85 7.12 8.21 3.77
C GLN A 85 7.56 6.87 4.38
N THR A 86 8.71 6.31 3.98
CA THR A 86 9.20 5.02 4.45
C THR A 86 9.83 5.17 5.82
N LYS A 87 9.33 4.41 6.80
CA LYS A 87 9.75 4.50 8.22
C LYS A 87 10.54 3.30 8.69
N ILE A 88 11.04 2.55 7.71
CA ILE A 88 11.76 1.31 7.88
C ILE A 88 13.06 1.44 7.11
N VAL A 89 14.09 0.73 7.56
CA VAL A 89 15.40 0.64 6.89
C VAL A 89 15.68 -0.82 6.59
N PRO A 90 16.43 -1.11 5.52
CA PRO A 90 16.76 -2.48 5.17
C PRO A 90 17.67 -3.08 6.24
N THR A 91 17.47 -4.36 6.56
CA THR A 91 18.46 -5.13 7.33
C THR A 91 19.53 -5.76 6.43
N GLY A 92 19.32 -5.72 5.11
CA GLY A 92 20.17 -6.38 4.11
C GLY A 92 19.93 -7.89 3.98
N GLN A 93 18.92 -8.43 4.63
CA GLN A 93 18.58 -9.85 4.57
C GLN A 93 17.34 -10.08 3.71
N ILE A 94 17.37 -11.11 2.87
CA ILE A 94 16.19 -11.61 2.17
C ILE A 94 15.74 -12.90 2.84
N ILE A 95 14.49 -12.95 3.28
CA ILE A 95 13.91 -14.07 4.01
C ILE A 95 12.76 -14.70 3.23
N LEU A 96 12.63 -16.03 3.31
CA LEU A 96 11.44 -16.73 2.84
C LEU A 96 10.34 -16.54 3.88
N VAL A 97 9.24 -15.88 3.50
CA VAL A 97 8.12 -15.61 4.42
C VAL A 97 6.96 -16.57 4.22
N ASP A 98 6.78 -17.10 3.01
CA ASP A 98 5.71 -18.04 2.73
C ASP A 98 5.98 -18.88 1.48
N THR A 99 5.18 -19.92 1.28
CA THR A 99 5.03 -20.65 0.02
C THR A 99 3.55 -20.64 -0.36
N LEU A 100 3.24 -20.02 -1.50
CA LEU A 100 1.88 -19.90 -2.01
C LEU A 100 1.29 -21.28 -2.34
N PRO A 101 -0.06 -21.41 -2.42
CA PRO A 101 -0.70 -22.71 -2.67
C PRO A 101 -0.30 -23.40 -3.98
N ASP A 102 0.22 -22.66 -4.95
CA ASP A 102 0.72 -23.16 -6.23
C ASP A 102 2.20 -23.60 -6.17
N GLY A 103 2.83 -23.52 -5.00
CA GLY A 103 4.24 -23.85 -4.77
C GLY A 103 5.21 -22.69 -4.98
N THR A 104 4.73 -21.52 -5.41
CA THR A 104 5.58 -20.34 -5.60
C THR A 104 6.06 -19.80 -4.26
N LYS A 105 7.37 -19.56 -4.12
CA LYS A 105 7.93 -18.99 -2.89
C LYS A 105 7.72 -17.48 -2.81
N LEU A 106 7.45 -16.98 -1.62
CA LEU A 106 7.34 -15.55 -1.33
C LEU A 106 8.49 -15.14 -0.42
N TYR A 107 9.34 -14.27 -0.95
CA TYR A 107 10.47 -13.68 -0.26
C TYR A 107 10.14 -12.25 0.15
N LEU A 108 10.76 -11.79 1.24
CA LEU A 108 10.66 -10.42 1.75
C LEU A 108 12.07 -9.89 1.99
N GLU A 109 12.36 -8.68 1.54
CA GLU A 109 13.50 -7.94 2.07
C GLU A 109 13.20 -7.52 3.50
N ALA A 110 13.92 -8.12 4.45
CA ALA A 110 13.72 -7.86 5.86
C ALA A 110 14.12 -6.42 6.18
N PHE A 111 13.33 -5.81 7.06
CA PHE A 111 13.49 -4.42 7.45
C PHE A 111 13.36 -4.29 8.96
N THR A 112 13.89 -3.20 9.49
CA THR A 112 13.65 -2.75 10.87
C THR A 112 13.09 -1.33 10.83
N LEU A 113 12.57 -0.85 11.94
CA LEU A 113 12.15 0.55 12.05
C LEU A 113 13.37 1.46 11.94
N ASP A 114 13.25 2.56 11.21
CA ASP A 114 14.28 3.60 11.17
C ASP A 114 14.32 4.30 12.54
N PRO A 115 15.36 4.15 13.36
CA PRO A 115 15.39 4.78 14.69
C PRO A 115 15.46 6.31 14.62
N ASN A 116 15.83 6.88 13.47
CA ASN A 116 16.03 8.31 13.28
C ASN A 116 14.85 8.99 12.57
N PHE A 117 13.81 8.25 12.19
CA PHE A 117 12.70 8.84 11.45
C PHE A 117 11.98 9.88 12.33
N PRO A 118 11.74 11.12 11.85
CA PRO A 118 11.22 12.20 12.68
C PRO A 118 9.91 11.90 13.41
N ALA A 119 9.05 11.06 12.82
CA ALA A 119 7.78 10.66 13.44
C ALA A 119 7.96 9.83 14.73
N PHE A 120 9.13 9.22 14.94
CA PHE A 120 9.43 8.42 16.13
C PHE A 120 10.10 9.22 17.25
N ALA A 121 10.59 10.44 16.98
CA ALA A 121 11.37 11.25 17.91
C ALA A 121 10.67 11.48 19.28
N ASN A 122 9.33 11.43 19.30
CA ASN A 122 8.52 11.63 20.51
C ASN A 122 7.66 10.40 20.84
N CYS A 123 8.08 9.20 20.46
CA CYS A 123 7.30 7.99 20.67
C CYS A 123 7.77 7.16 21.87
N PRO A 124 7.13 7.26 23.05
CA PRO A 124 7.59 6.56 24.25
C PRO A 124 7.48 5.04 24.11
N ALA A 125 6.50 4.57 23.33
CA ALA A 125 6.27 3.16 23.06
C ALA A 125 7.35 2.50 22.19
N LEU A 126 8.14 3.29 21.45
CA LEU A 126 9.23 2.79 20.60
C LEU A 126 10.57 2.71 21.32
N ALA A 127 10.74 3.38 22.45
CA ALA A 127 12.01 3.41 23.19
C ALA A 127 12.36 2.07 23.88
N ASN A 128 11.44 1.10 23.88
CA ASN A 128 11.57 -0.18 24.60
C ASN A 128 11.38 -1.42 23.69
N LEU A 129 11.48 -1.27 22.37
CA LEU A 129 11.38 -2.37 21.40
C LEU A 129 12.72 -3.06 21.15
#